data_AF-A0A2T0W305-F1
#
_entry.id   AF-A0A2T0W305-F1
#
_cell.length_a   1.000
_cell.length_b   1.000
_cell.length_c   1.000
_cell.angle_alpha   90.00
_cell.angle_beta   90.00
_cell.angle_gamma   90.00
#
_symmetry.space_group_name_H-M   'P 1'
#
loop_
_entity.id
_entity.type
_entity.pdbx_description
1 polymer ?
#
loop_
_entity_poly.entity_id
_entity_poly.type
_entity_poly.pdbx_seq_one_letter_code
_entity_poly.pdbx_strand_id
1 'polypeptide(L)'
;MKTIRYVFWAIVGLCLILIGLANRDAVTVRAMPTPVADLLGLSPDIQLPLFIVIFLGVGAGLLIGFLWEWVREHRIRAESRIKTRELDALRREVKKLRGEAVGAKSSDDVLALLENAS
;
A
#
# COMPACT_ATOMS: atom_id res chain seq x y z
N MET A 1 -14.19 14.80 15.77
CA MET A 1 -13.43 13.79 14.99
C MET A 1 -12.00 14.22 14.68
N LYS A 2 -11.74 15.42 14.12
CA LYS A 2 -10.37 15.89 13.82
C LYS A 2 -9.59 16.34 15.06
N THR A 3 -10.27 17.00 16.01
CA THR A 3 -9.69 17.46 17.28
C THR A 3 -9.07 16.33 18.10
N ILE A 4 -9.77 15.19 18.26
CA ILE A 4 -9.25 14.02 18.98
C ILE A 4 -7.96 13.50 18.34
N ARG A 5 -7.89 13.46 17.00
CA ARG A 5 -6.65 13.09 16.29
C ARG A 5 -5.52 14.09 16.58
N TYR A 6 -5.78 15.39 16.55
CA TYR A 6 -4.75 16.38 16.85
C TYR A 6 -4.27 16.32 18.29
N VAL A 7 -5.19 16.14 19.25
CA VAL A 7 -4.85 15.97 20.67
C VAL A 7 -4.00 14.72 20.87
N PHE A 8 -4.36 13.61 20.23
CA PHE A 8 -3.56 12.39 20.27
C PHE A 8 -2.13 12.62 19.74
N TRP A 9 -1.98 13.22 18.56
CA TRP A 9 -0.67 13.53 18.00
C TRP A 9 0.12 14.55 18.83
N ALA A 10 -0.54 15.51 19.45
CA ALA A 10 0.09 16.46 20.37
C ALA A 10 0.64 15.76 21.62
N ILE A 11 -0.13 14.82 22.20
CA ILE A 11 0.33 14.01 23.34
C ILE A 11 1.52 13.14 22.94
N VAL A 12 1.43 12.45 21.80
CA VAL A 12 2.54 11.63 21.27
C VAL A 12 3.79 12.48 21.06
N GLY A 13 3.65 13.66 20.43
CA GLY A 13 4.77 14.59 20.22
C GLY A 13 5.37 15.08 21.54
N LEU A 14 4.53 15.43 22.52
CA LEU A 14 4.99 15.83 23.85
C LEU A 14 5.78 14.70 24.54
N CYS A 15 5.27 13.47 24.50
CA CYS A 15 5.98 12.30 25.05
C CYS A 15 7.34 12.09 24.36
N LEU A 16 7.40 12.21 23.03
CA LEU A 16 8.66 12.10 22.29
C LEU A 16 9.67 13.18 22.69
N ILE A 17 9.22 14.43 22.88
CA ILE A 17 10.07 15.52 23.35
C ILE A 17 10.60 15.24 24.77
N LEU A 18 9.74 14.79 25.68
CA LEU A 18 10.12 14.47 27.06
C LEU A 18 11.13 13.32 27.10
N ILE A 19 10.89 12.25 26.34
CA ILE A 19 11.84 11.14 26.20
C ILE A 19 13.16 11.66 25.63
N GLY A 20 13.10 12.51 24.61
CA GLY A 20 14.30 13.06 23.98
C GLY A 20 15.14 13.93 24.91
N LEU A 21 14.49 14.79 25.67
CA LEU A 21 15.13 15.67 26.65
C LEU A 21 15.72 14.87 27.83
N ALA A 22 14.99 13.85 28.30
CA ALA A 22 15.46 12.96 29.36
C ALA A 22 16.64 12.09 28.94
N ASN A 23 16.71 11.71 27.66
CA ASN A 23 17.73 10.83 27.10
C ASN A 23 18.70 11.58 26.17
N ARG A 24 19.19 12.74 26.65
CA ARG A 24 20.16 13.58 25.95
C ARG A 24 21.61 13.10 26.09
N ASP A 25 21.86 12.18 27.00
CA ASP A 25 23.20 11.68 27.28
C ASP A 25 23.75 10.90 26.08
N ALA A 26 25.05 11.09 25.83
CA ALA A 26 25.74 10.42 24.75
C ALA A 26 25.87 8.92 25.07
N VAL A 27 25.37 8.09 24.17
CA VAL A 27 25.50 6.63 24.23
C VAL A 27 26.39 6.17 23.09
N THR A 28 27.28 5.24 23.38
CA THR A 28 28.12 4.60 22.37
C THR A 28 27.28 3.61 21.57
N VAL A 29 27.02 3.95 20.32
CA VAL A 29 26.39 3.05 19.36
C VAL A 29 27.49 2.25 18.68
N ARG A 30 27.49 0.95 18.93
CA ARG A 30 28.47 0.02 18.38
C ARG A 30 27.82 -0.81 17.29
N ALA A 31 28.28 -0.66 16.05
CA ALA A 31 27.65 -1.32 14.90
C ALA A 31 27.96 -2.82 14.82
N MET A 32 28.99 -3.31 15.52
CA MET A 32 29.35 -4.73 15.53
C MET A 32 29.88 -5.23 16.88
N PRO A 33 29.75 -6.54 17.19
CA PRO A 33 30.24 -7.12 18.43
C PRO A 33 31.76 -6.96 18.61
N THR A 34 32.22 -6.81 19.86
CA THR A 34 33.65 -6.64 20.18
C THR A 34 34.57 -7.72 19.59
N PRO A 35 34.23 -9.02 19.58
CA PRO A 35 35.13 -10.03 19.02
C PRO A 35 35.33 -9.86 17.51
N VAL A 36 34.31 -9.35 16.81
CA VAL A 36 34.36 -9.12 15.35
C VAL A 36 35.17 -7.87 15.05
N ALA A 37 35.04 -6.83 15.88
CA ALA A 37 35.84 -5.61 15.79
C ALA A 37 37.34 -5.91 15.97
N ASP A 38 37.68 -6.70 16.98
CA ASP A 38 39.07 -7.09 17.27
C ASP A 38 39.67 -7.95 16.16
N LEU A 39 38.87 -8.84 15.54
CA LEU A 39 39.30 -9.66 14.41
C LEU A 39 39.55 -8.85 13.13
N LEU A 40 38.73 -7.82 12.87
CA LEU A 40 38.81 -7.01 11.65
C LEU A 40 39.70 -5.76 11.82
N GLY A 41 40.13 -5.43 13.04
CA GLY A 41 40.86 -4.20 13.35
C GLY A 41 40.06 -2.93 13.07
N LEU A 42 38.74 -3.05 12.93
CA LEU A 42 37.83 -1.95 12.65
C LEU A 42 36.89 -1.83 13.85
N SER A 43 36.55 -0.61 14.28
CA SER A 43 35.56 -0.40 15.34
C SER A 43 34.72 0.85 15.01
N PRO A 44 33.68 0.71 14.17
CA PRO A 44 32.74 1.79 13.90
C PRO A 44 31.85 2.01 15.14
N ASP A 45 32.42 2.70 16.13
CA ASP A 45 31.77 3.16 17.34
C ASP A 45 31.48 4.66 17.19
N ILE A 46 30.22 5.05 17.33
CA ILE A 46 29.81 6.45 17.23
C ILE A 46 29.07 6.84 18.51
N GLN A 47 29.50 7.95 19.12
CA GLN A 47 28.82 8.51 20.29
C GLN A 47 27.75 9.49 19.83
N LEU A 48 26.49 9.17 20.15
CA LEU A 48 25.33 9.98 19.77
C LEU A 48 24.36 10.01 20.96
N PRO A 49 23.64 11.12 21.17
CA PRO A 49 22.53 11.13 22.12
C PRO A 49 21.50 10.03 21.81
N LEU A 50 21.04 9.32 22.84
CA LEU A 50 20.13 8.17 22.68
C LEU A 50 18.83 8.55 21.95
N PHE A 51 18.32 9.76 22.14
CA PHE A 51 17.11 10.22 21.45
C PHE A 51 17.24 10.22 19.92
N ILE A 52 18.44 10.49 19.37
CA ILE A 52 18.69 10.46 17.92
C ILE A 52 18.53 9.03 17.41
N VAL A 53 19.09 8.08 18.15
CA VAL A 53 19.02 6.64 17.82
C VAL A 53 17.57 6.16 17.83
N ILE A 54 16.80 6.52 18.87
CA ILE A 54 15.39 6.16 18.99
C ILE A 54 14.59 6.77 17.83
N PHE A 55 14.77 8.06 17.54
CA PHE A 55 14.00 8.75 16.50
C PHE A 55 14.32 8.22 15.10
N LEU A 56 15.60 7.96 14.80
CA LEU A 56 16.01 7.31 13.54
C LEU A 56 15.45 5.88 13.46
N GLY A 57 15.47 5.12 14.56
CA GLY A 57 14.90 3.78 14.60
C GLY A 57 13.39 3.76 14.34
N VAL A 58 12.63 4.64 15.00
CA VAL A 58 11.19 4.80 14.78
C VAL A 58 10.91 5.28 13.35
N GLY A 59 11.66 6.27 12.87
CA GLY A 59 11.53 6.79 11.51
C GLY A 59 11.82 5.72 10.44
N ALA A 60 12.91 4.97 10.59
CA ALA A 60 13.26 3.87 9.71
C ALA A 60 12.21 2.75 9.78
N GLY A 61 11.73 2.40 10.98
CA GLY A 61 10.66 1.40 11.15
C GLY A 61 9.35 1.82 10.49
N LEU A 62 8.97 3.09 10.59
CA LEU A 62 7.80 3.63 9.88
C LEU A 62 8.00 3.63 8.36
N LEU A 63 9.18 4.01 7.86
CA LEU A 63 9.49 3.94 6.44
C LEU A 63 9.43 2.52 5.91
N ILE A 64 10.01 1.56 6.62
CA ILE A 64 9.97 0.14 6.27
C ILE A 64 8.53 -0.38 6.33
N GLY A 65 7.78 -0.06 7.38
CA GLY A 65 6.36 -0.44 7.50
C GLY A 65 5.51 0.14 6.37
N PHE A 66 5.74 1.39 5.99
CA PHE A 66 5.09 2.03 4.86
C PHE A 66 5.47 1.37 3.54
N LEU A 67 6.76 1.07 3.33
CA LEU A 67 7.24 0.40 2.13
C LEU A 67 6.66 -1.02 2.02
N TRP A 68 6.54 -1.73 3.14
CA TRP A 68 5.92 -3.05 3.21
C TRP A 68 4.44 -3.01 2.87
N GLU A 69 3.69 -2.09 3.47
CA GLU A 69 2.26 -1.92 3.15
C GLU A 69 2.07 -1.49 1.70
N TRP A 70 2.96 -0.66 1.15
CA TRP A 70 2.93 -0.26 -0.26
C TRP A 70 3.18 -1.43 -1.21
N VAL A 71 4.20 -2.26 -0.95
CA VAL A 71 4.48 -3.47 -1.74
C VAL A 71 3.31 -4.46 -1.65
N ARG A 72 2.75 -4.64 -0.45
CA ARG A 72 1.58 -5.49 -0.22
C ARG A 72 0.37 -5.00 -1.01
N GLU A 73 0.08 -3.71 -0.98
CA GLU A 73 -1.08 -3.14 -1.67
C GLU A 73 -0.91 -3.07 -3.20
N HIS A 74 0.33 -2.98 -3.69
CA HIS A 74 0.62 -3.05 -5.12
C HIS A 74 0.10 -4.33 -5.78
N ARG A 75 0.09 -5.46 -5.06
CA ARG A 75 -0.38 -6.75 -5.57
C ARG A 75 -1.89 -6.74 -5.85
N ILE A 76 -2.67 -6.01 -5.05
CA ILE A 76 -4.14 -5.93 -5.19
C ILE A 76 -4.54 -4.97 -6.32
N ARG A 77 -3.75 -3.91 -6.53
CA ARG A 77 -3.99 -2.92 -7.61
C ARG A 77 -3.73 -3.49 -9.01
N ALA A 78 -2.89 -4.51 -9.14
CA ALA A 78 -2.66 -5.21 -10.41
C ALA A 78 -3.86 -6.09 -10.80
N GLU A 79 -4.40 -6.85 -9.84
CA GLU A 79 -5.56 -7.71 -10.05
C GLU A 79 -6.84 -6.93 -10.41
N SER A 80 -7.05 -5.76 -9.79
CA SER A 80 -8.25 -4.96 -10.08
C SER A 80 -8.26 -4.46 -11.53
N ARG A 81 -7.08 -4.12 -12.09
CA ARG A 81 -6.96 -3.66 -13.49
C ARG A 81 -7.22 -4.77 -14.50
N ILE A 82 -6.80 -6.00 -14.21
CA ILE A 82 -7.06 -7.16 -15.08
C ILE A 82 -8.56 -7.51 -15.03
N LYS A 83 -9.14 -7.63 -13.83
CA LYS A 83 -10.56 -7.94 -13.66
C LYS A 83 -11.48 -6.89 -14.27
N THR A 84 -11.11 -5.61 -14.24
CA THR A 84 -11.91 -4.54 -14.87
C THR A 84 -11.91 -4.66 -16.39
N ARG A 85 -10.78 -5.04 -17.00
CA ARG A 85 -10.70 -5.28 -18.46
C ARG A 85 -11.51 -6.50 -18.89
N GLU A 86 -11.46 -7.58 -18.12
CA GLU A 86 -12.27 -8.78 -18.37
C GLU A 86 -13.77 -8.49 -18.24
N LEU A 87 -14.19 -7.74 -17.21
CA LEU A 87 -15.58 -7.33 -17.06
C LEU A 87 -16.08 -6.45 -18.21
N ASP A 88 -15.25 -5.54 -18.71
CA ASP A 88 -15.61 -4.69 -19.86
C ASP A 88 -15.69 -5.48 -21.16
N ALA A 89 -14.80 -6.46 -21.37
CA ALA A 89 -14.88 -7.37 -22.51
C ALA A 89 -16.16 -8.21 -22.47
N LEU A 90 -16.45 -8.82 -21.31
CA LEU A 90 -17.64 -9.65 -21.12
C LEU A 90 -18.94 -8.84 -21.28
N ARG A 91 -18.97 -7.59 -20.79
CA ARG A 91 -20.10 -6.67 -20.99
C ARG A 91 -20.33 -6.35 -22.47
N ARG A 92 -19.26 -6.18 -23.26
CA ARG A 92 -19.37 -5.93 -24.70
C ARG A 92 -19.89 -7.16 -25.44
N GLU A 93 -19.43 -8.35 -25.07
CA GLU A 93 -19.93 -9.61 -25.65
C GLU A 93 -21.40 -9.84 -25.32
N VAL A 94 -21.80 -9.65 -24.05
CA VAL A 94 -23.22 -9.75 -23.66
C VAL A 94 -24.07 -8.72 -24.40
N LYS A 95 -23.57 -7.50 -24.60
CA LYS A 95 -24.28 -6.46 -25.37
C LYS A 95 -24.41 -6.84 -26.84
N LYS A 96 -23.37 -7.42 -27.43
CA LYS A 96 -23.37 -7.89 -28.82
C LYS A 96 -24.34 -9.06 -29.02
N LEU A 97 -24.28 -10.08 -28.15
CA LEU A 97 -25.19 -11.24 -28.17
C LEU A 97 -26.65 -10.83 -27.94
N ARG A 98 -26.91 -9.89 -27.01
CA ARG A 98 -28.27 -9.33 -26.84
C ARG A 98 -28.72 -8.55 -28.06
N GLY A 99 -27.84 -7.79 -28.71
CA GLY A 99 -28.13 -7.08 -29.95
C GLY A 99 -28.45 -8.03 -31.11
N GLU A 100 -27.65 -9.08 -31.28
CA GLU A 100 -27.83 -10.12 -32.30
C GLU A 100 -29.10 -10.94 -32.05
N ALA A 101 -29.41 -11.30 -30.79
CA ALA A 101 -30.64 -12.00 -30.43
C ALA A 101 -31.90 -11.14 -30.68
N VAL A 102 -31.83 -9.83 -30.43
CA VAL A 102 -32.93 -8.90 -30.75
C VAL A 102 -33.08 -8.73 -32.27
N GLY A 103 -31.97 -8.64 -33.01
CA GLY A 103 -31.97 -8.57 -34.47
C GLY A 103 -32.56 -9.83 -35.11
N ALA A 104 -32.12 -11.01 -34.69
CA ALA A 104 -32.62 -12.30 -35.18
C ALA A 104 -34.14 -12.45 -34.94
N LYS A 105 -34.62 -12.08 -33.74
CA LYS A 105 -36.05 -12.12 -33.42
C LYS A 105 -36.89 -11.18 -34.30
N SER A 106 -36.37 -10.00 -34.62
CA SER A 106 -37.05 -9.06 -35.52
C SER A 106 -37.07 -9.52 -36.98
N SER A 107 -36.03 -10.22 -37.44
CA SER A 107 -36.00 -10.80 -38.78
C SER A 107 -36.94 -12.01 -38.91
N ASP A 108 -37.05 -12.84 -37.87
CA ASP A 108 -38.02 -13.94 -37.82
C ASP A 108 -39.47 -13.45 -37.84
N ASP A 109 -39.80 -12.38 -37.08
CA ASP A 109 -41.14 -11.78 -37.11
C ASP A 109 -41.50 -11.22 -38.51
N VAL A 110 -40.53 -10.66 -39.23
CA VAL A 110 -40.75 -10.16 -40.60
C VAL A 110 -40.91 -11.30 -41.61
N LEU A 111 -40.12 -12.39 -41.47
CA LEU A 111 -40.27 -13.59 -42.30
C LEU A 111 -41.63 -14.27 -42.07
N ALA A 112 -42.09 -14.35 -40.83
CA ALA A 112 -43.40 -14.91 -40.49
C ALA A 112 -44.57 -14.06 -41.04
N LEU A 113 -44.41 -12.74 -41.13
CA LEU A 113 -45.40 -11.86 -41.76
C LEU A 113 -45.42 -12.02 -43.30
N LEU A 114 -44.28 -12.29 -43.93
CA LEU A 114 -44.19 -12.55 -45.37
C LEU A 114 -44.78 -13.92 -45.74
N GLU A 115 -44.53 -14.96 -44.95
CA GLU A 115 -45.04 -16.31 -45.18
C GLU A 115 -46.57 -16.40 -44.98
N ASN A 116 -47.14 -15.61 -44.06
CA ASN A 116 -48.60 -15.53 -43.87
C ASN A 116 -49.32 -14.66 -44.92
N ALA A 117 -48.59 -13.85 -45.70
CA ALA A 117 -49.16 -12.96 -46.71
C ALA A 117 -49.19 -13.59 -48.12
N SER A 118 -48.51 -14.72 -48.31
CA SER A 118 -48.54 -15.55 -49.54
C SER A 118 -49.55 -16.68 -49.44
#